data_AF-A0A1V5VDK8-F1
#
_entry.id   AF-A0A1V5VDK8-F1
#
_cell.length_a   1.000
_cell.length_b   1.000
_cell.length_c   1.000
_cell.angle_alpha   90.00
_cell.angle_beta   90.00
_cell.angle_gamma   90.00
#
_symmetry.space_group_name_H-M   'P 1'
#
loop_
_entity.id
_entity.type
_entity.pdbx_description
1 polymer ?
#
loop_
_entity_poly.entity_id
_entity_poly.type
_entity_poly.pdbx_seq_one_letter_code
_entity_poly.pdbx_strand_id
1 'polypeptide(L)'
;MRIEPPIKASWFYVFESEKIKINWFCYEYACTFYDHIRKSTKLKKWCSKRSDLQIAEFCAYFAKRMKQAVLDKLAGITDVTTADEEYIADYCHENTHRQNIVVLSVAMQAWDELLSICEVCPNRCISERNEKSEFFVRYEKGGYLGV
;
A
#
# COMPACT_ATOMS: atom_id res chain seq x y z
N MET A 1 18.60 -8.46 -4.06
CA MET A 1 18.43 -8.49 -2.59
C MET A 1 17.02 -7.98 -2.32
N ARG A 2 16.10 -8.81 -1.81
CA ARG A 2 14.80 -8.33 -1.32
C ARG A 2 15.10 -7.60 -0.01
N ILE A 3 14.99 -6.28 0.00
CA ILE A 3 15.02 -5.50 1.24
C ILE A 3 13.64 -5.68 1.82
N GLU A 4 13.53 -6.31 2.99
CA GLU A 4 12.26 -6.35 3.70
C GLU A 4 11.84 -4.89 3.97
N PRO A 5 10.66 -4.45 3.47
CA PRO A 5 10.24 -3.07 3.67
C PRO A 5 10.19 -2.79 5.18
N PRO A 6 10.73 -1.65 5.67
CA PRO A 6 10.62 -1.28 7.08
C PRO A 6 9.20 -0.78 7.43
N ILE A 7 8.18 -1.49 6.95
CA ILE A 7 6.75 -1.23 7.14
C ILE A 7 6.23 -2.21 8.17
N LYS A 8 5.63 -1.70 9.25
CA LYS A 8 5.09 -2.53 10.31
C LYS A 8 3.60 -2.78 10.09
N ALA A 9 3.16 -4.03 10.23
CA ALA A 9 1.73 -4.37 10.17
C ALA A 9 0.91 -3.60 11.22
N SER A 10 1.51 -3.32 12.39
CA SER A 10 0.90 -2.51 13.46
C SER A 10 0.64 -1.06 13.09
N TRP A 11 1.14 -0.57 11.95
CA TRP A 11 0.76 0.75 11.46
C TRP A 11 -0.67 0.77 10.90
N PHE A 12 -1.30 -0.38 10.61
CA PHE A 12 -2.59 -0.44 9.91
C PHE A 12 -3.80 -0.68 10.83
N TYR A 13 -3.60 -0.66 12.14
CA TYR A 13 -4.66 -0.70 13.15
C TYR A 13 -4.22 0.04 14.42
N VAL A 14 -5.18 0.63 15.12
CA VAL A 14 -5.02 1.15 16.49
C VAL A 14 -5.71 0.20 17.47
N PHE A 15 -6.88 -0.31 17.10
CA PHE A 15 -7.69 -1.22 17.92
C PHE A 15 -7.72 -2.63 17.35
N GLU A 16 -7.96 -3.63 18.22
CA GLU A 16 -8.14 -5.04 17.80
C GLU A 16 -9.28 -5.23 16.80
N SER A 17 -10.33 -4.40 16.87
CA SER A 17 -11.45 -4.42 15.92
C SER A 17 -11.04 -3.98 14.51
N GLU A 18 -9.91 -3.30 14.35
CA GLU A 18 -9.38 -2.86 13.07
C GLU A 18 -8.44 -3.89 12.44
N LYS A 19 -8.20 -5.04 13.09
CA LYS A 19 -7.48 -6.18 12.51
C LYS A 19 -8.37 -6.95 11.53
N ILE A 20 -8.86 -6.23 10.51
CA ILE A 20 -9.75 -6.74 9.46
C ILE A 20 -9.01 -6.89 8.13
N LYS A 21 -9.57 -7.70 7.23
CA LYS A 21 -8.91 -8.07 5.96
C LYS A 21 -8.56 -6.89 5.06
N ILE A 22 -9.38 -5.84 5.01
CA ILE A 22 -9.03 -4.66 4.22
C ILE A 22 -7.82 -3.90 4.75
N ASN A 23 -7.61 -3.88 6.06
CA ASN A 23 -6.44 -3.24 6.65
C ASN A 23 -5.18 -4.09 6.41
N TRP A 24 -5.32 -5.42 6.37
CA TRP A 24 -4.25 -6.31 5.93
C TRP A 24 -3.88 -6.09 4.47
N PHE A 25 -4.88 -5.96 3.59
CA PHE A 25 -4.66 -5.65 2.18
C PHE A 25 -3.94 -4.31 1.99
N CYS A 26 -4.26 -3.29 2.80
CA CYS A 26 -3.53 -2.02 2.79
C CYS A 26 -2.06 -2.18 3.23
N TYR A 27 -1.77 -3.07 4.17
CA TYR A 27 -0.40 -3.40 4.57
C TYR A 27 0.37 -4.07 3.42
N GLU A 28 -0.20 -5.08 2.77
CA GLU A 28 0.42 -5.76 1.62
C GLU A 28 0.66 -4.80 0.46
N TYR A 29 -0.27 -3.88 0.23
CA TYR A 29 -0.10 -2.82 -0.76
C TYR A 29 1.05 -1.89 -0.41
N ALA A 30 1.16 -1.43 0.84
CA ALA A 30 2.26 -0.55 1.22
C ALA A 30 3.62 -1.22 1.02
N CYS A 31 3.72 -2.52 1.32
CA CYS A 31 4.92 -3.32 1.04
C CYS A 31 5.21 -3.42 -0.47
N THR A 32 4.19 -3.73 -1.27
CA THR A 32 4.31 -3.82 -2.74
C THR A 32 4.73 -2.47 -3.33
N PHE A 33 4.10 -1.38 -2.87
CA PHE A 33 4.39 -0.03 -3.31
C PHE A 33 5.82 0.41 -2.96
N TYR A 34 6.29 0.08 -1.76
CA TYR A 34 7.68 0.31 -1.37
C TYR A 34 8.66 -0.37 -2.32
N ASP A 35 8.41 -1.64 -2.63
CA ASP A 35 9.20 -2.43 -3.57
C ASP A 35 9.24 -1.80 -4.97
N HIS A 36 8.09 -1.33 -5.45
CA HIS A 36 7.96 -0.63 -6.72
C HIS A 36 8.72 0.70 -6.74
N ILE A 37 8.62 1.50 -5.68
CA ILE A 37 9.40 2.73 -5.52
C ILE A 37 10.91 2.42 -5.60
N ARG A 38 11.36 1.38 -4.89
CA ARG A 38 12.78 0.99 -4.84
C ARG A 38 13.33 0.50 -6.17
N LYS A 39 12.51 -0.22 -6.94
CA LYS A 39 12.90 -0.75 -8.26
C LYS A 39 12.75 0.29 -9.37
N SER A 40 12.00 1.38 -9.14
CA SER A 40 11.75 2.41 -10.15
C SER A 40 12.97 3.27 -10.44
N THR A 41 13.51 3.13 -11.65
CA THR A 41 14.59 3.98 -12.15
C THR A 41 14.18 5.45 -12.24
N LYS A 42 12.89 5.72 -12.49
CA LYS A 42 12.30 7.07 -12.56
C LYS A 42 12.30 7.77 -11.20
N LEU A 43 12.24 7.01 -10.10
CA LEU A 43 12.24 7.53 -8.73
C LEU A 43 13.61 7.52 -8.07
N LYS A 44 14.69 7.15 -8.77
CA LYS A 44 16.04 7.06 -8.17
C LYS A 44 16.48 8.34 -7.44
N LYS A 45 16.29 9.51 -8.07
CA LYS A 45 16.60 10.82 -7.47
C LYS A 45 15.63 11.21 -6.33
N TRP A 46 14.38 10.74 -6.41
CA TRP A 46 13.39 10.98 -5.36
C TRP A 46 13.74 10.14 -4.10
N CYS A 47 14.16 8.90 -4.30
CA CYS A 47 14.60 7.99 -3.24
C CYS A 47 15.91 8.46 -2.60
N SER A 48 16.87 8.98 -3.38
CA SER A 48 18.17 9.41 -2.83
C SER A 48 18.08 10.57 -1.84
N LYS A 49 16.91 11.24 -1.74
CA LYS A 49 16.65 12.34 -0.81
C LYS A 49 15.93 11.91 0.46
N ARG A 50 15.58 10.62 0.58
CA ARG A 50 14.73 10.10 1.65
C ARG A 50 15.34 8.84 2.24
N SER A 51 15.20 8.67 3.54
CA SER A 51 15.58 7.44 4.21
C SER A 51 14.61 6.31 3.90
N ASP A 52 15.01 5.08 4.19
CA ASP A 52 14.15 3.92 4.02
C ASP A 52 12.89 3.97 4.87
N LEU A 53 13.01 4.53 6.07
CA LEU A 53 11.87 4.75 6.95
C LEU A 53 10.90 5.78 6.36
N GLN A 54 11.39 6.91 5.84
CA GLN A 54 10.52 7.94 5.25
C GLN A 54 9.73 7.43 4.05
N ILE A 55 10.34 6.57 3.23
CA ILE A 55 9.65 5.95 2.09
C ILE A 55 8.59 4.96 2.59
N ALA A 56 8.92 4.14 3.60
CA ALA A 56 7.98 3.20 4.20
C ALA A 56 6.78 3.91 4.86
N GLU A 57 7.02 5.00 5.60
CA GLU A 57 5.98 5.82 6.21
C GLU A 57 5.08 6.46 5.16
N PHE A 58 5.65 6.98 4.07
CA PHE A 58 4.89 7.48 2.92
C PHE A 58 4.01 6.39 2.30
N CYS A 59 4.56 5.20 2.04
CA CYS A 59 3.78 4.09 1.48
C CYS A 59 2.62 3.70 2.38
N ALA A 60 2.82 3.64 3.70
CA ALA A 60 1.77 3.32 4.66
C ALA A 60 0.71 4.42 4.76
N TYR A 61 1.12 5.68 4.75
CA TYR A 61 0.21 6.83 4.69
C TYR A 61 -0.67 6.78 3.43
N PHE A 62 -0.03 6.59 2.26
CA PHE A 62 -0.71 6.58 0.97
C PHE A 62 -1.68 5.40 0.86
N ALA A 63 -1.26 4.20 1.29
CA ALA A 63 -2.09 3.00 1.34
C ALA A 63 -3.41 3.21 2.09
N LYS A 64 -3.34 3.84 3.27
CA LYS A 64 -4.53 4.09 4.10
C LYS A 64 -5.50 5.06 3.44
N ARG A 65 -4.99 6.14 2.81
CA ARG A 65 -5.84 7.13 2.13
C ARG A 65 -6.48 6.56 0.87
N MET A 66 -5.78 5.69 0.16
CA MET A 66 -6.30 5.01 -1.04
C MET A 66 -7.40 3.98 -0.77
N LYS A 67 -7.59 3.57 0.49
CA LYS A 67 -8.55 2.52 0.87
C LYS A 67 -9.94 2.75 0.29
N GLN A 68 -10.50 3.97 0.45
CA GLN A 68 -11.86 4.24 -0.02
C GLN A 68 -11.96 4.24 -1.55
N ALA A 69 -11.04 4.92 -2.23
CA ALA A 69 -11.01 4.98 -3.69
C ALA A 69 -10.93 3.59 -4.35
N VAL A 70 -10.19 2.65 -3.74
CA VAL A 70 -10.11 1.27 -4.22
C VAL A 70 -11.43 0.52 -3.99
N LEU A 71 -12.07 0.70 -2.83
CA LEU A 71 -13.37 0.09 -2.55
C LEU A 71 -14.46 0.60 -3.52
N ASP A 72 -14.44 1.90 -3.83
CA ASP A 72 -15.39 2.51 -4.77
C ASP A 72 -15.20 1.96 -6.19
N LYS A 73 -13.94 1.83 -6.65
CA LYS A 73 -13.62 1.19 -7.94
C LYS A 73 -14.10 -0.25 -8.01
N LEU A 74 -13.85 -1.04 -6.97
CA LEU A 74 -14.27 -2.45 -6.91
C LEU A 74 -15.79 -2.63 -6.82
N ALA A 75 -16.50 -1.63 -6.31
CA ALA A 75 -17.95 -1.58 -6.30
C ALA A 75 -18.55 -1.06 -7.63
N GLY A 76 -17.73 -0.70 -8.62
CA GLY A 76 -18.17 -0.12 -9.88
C GLY A 76 -18.75 1.29 -9.73
N ILE A 77 -18.46 1.97 -8.62
CA ILE A 77 -18.94 3.33 -8.33
C ILE A 77 -18.10 4.36 -9.11
N THR A 78 -16.81 4.08 -9.32
CA THR A 78 -15.90 4.94 -10.10
C THR A 78 -15.05 4.11 -11.06
N ASP A 79 -14.92 4.55 -12.33
CA ASP A 79 -14.03 3.91 -13.32
C ASP A 79 -12.55 4.18 -13.05
N VAL A 80 -12.27 5.20 -12.25
CA VAL A 80 -10.91 5.69 -12.01
C VAL A 80 -10.58 5.41 -10.56
N THR A 81 -9.46 4.71 -10.32
CA THR A 81 -8.70 4.96 -9.09
C THR A 81 -8.29 6.43 -9.18
N THR A 82 -9.12 7.35 -8.70
CA THR A 82 -8.72 8.74 -8.43
C THR A 82 -7.75 8.67 -7.26
N ALA A 83 -6.58 8.14 -7.56
CA ALA A 83 -5.42 8.27 -6.74
C ALA A 83 -5.07 9.74 -6.84
N ASP A 84 -5.46 10.51 -5.83
CA ASP A 84 -5.33 11.95 -5.90
C ASP A 84 -3.86 12.31 -5.74
N GLU A 85 -3.36 13.12 -6.67
CA GLU A 85 -2.05 13.75 -6.56
C GLU A 85 -1.95 14.55 -5.25
N GLU A 86 -3.08 15.06 -4.77
CA GLU A 86 -3.22 15.78 -3.50
C GLU A 86 -2.65 14.99 -2.32
N TYR A 87 -2.85 13.67 -2.24
CA TYR A 87 -2.29 12.87 -1.13
C TYR A 87 -0.76 12.85 -1.16
N ILE A 88 -0.16 12.88 -2.35
CA ILE A 88 1.29 12.93 -2.50
C ILE A 88 1.78 14.33 -2.16
N ALA A 89 1.09 15.38 -2.61
CA ALA A 89 1.41 16.77 -2.31
C ALA A 89 1.29 17.09 -0.81
N ASP A 90 0.32 16.48 -0.13
CA ASP A 90 0.08 16.59 1.32
C ASP A 90 1.21 15.99 2.16
N TYR A 91 1.86 14.93 1.69
CA TYR A 91 2.94 14.27 2.45
C TYR A 91 4.32 14.73 2.00
N CYS A 92 4.50 14.99 0.71
CA CYS A 92 5.76 15.41 0.10
C CYS A 92 5.62 16.81 -0.50
N HIS A 93 5.45 17.82 0.37
CA HIS A 93 5.27 19.22 -0.03
C HIS A 93 6.41 19.78 -0.91
N GLU A 94 7.59 19.17 -0.86
CA GLU A 94 8.77 19.53 -1.64
C GLU A 94 8.77 18.96 -3.06
N ASN A 95 7.82 18.08 -3.40
CA ASN A 95 7.73 17.52 -4.73
C ASN A 95 7.16 18.56 -5.71
N THR A 96 7.71 18.56 -6.92
CA THR A 96 7.07 19.17 -8.08
C THR A 96 5.88 18.32 -8.54
N HIS A 97 4.91 18.94 -9.22
CA HIS A 97 3.80 18.24 -9.89
C HIS A 97 4.26 17.03 -10.72
N ARG A 98 5.34 17.20 -11.51
CA ARG A 98 5.92 16.10 -12.30
C ARG A 98 6.41 14.94 -11.43
N GLN A 99 6.99 15.22 -10.27
CA GLN A 99 7.41 14.15 -9.34
C GLN A 99 6.20 13.43 -8.75
N ASN A 100 5.13 14.16 -8.41
CA ASN A 100 3.90 13.55 -7.92
C ASN A 100 3.28 12.61 -8.96
N ILE A 101 3.19 13.03 -10.23
CA ILE A 101 2.71 12.17 -11.32
C ILE A 101 3.53 10.87 -11.43
N VAL A 102 4.86 10.97 -11.32
CA VAL A 102 5.71 9.76 -11.40
C VAL A 102 5.46 8.84 -10.20
N VAL A 103 5.40 9.38 -8.98
CA VAL A 103 5.07 8.60 -7.77
C VAL A 103 3.69 7.95 -7.91
N LEU A 104 2.71 8.70 -8.39
CA LEU A 104 1.35 8.24 -8.63
C LEU A 104 1.32 7.06 -9.61
N SER A 105 2.04 7.18 -10.73
CA SER A 105 2.12 6.11 -11.73
C SER A 105 2.71 4.81 -11.16
N VAL A 106 3.67 4.91 -10.25
CA VAL A 106 4.29 3.76 -9.56
C VAL A 106 3.32 3.17 -8.54
N ALA A 107 2.54 4.00 -7.85
CA ALA A 107 1.47 3.56 -6.95
C ALA A 107 0.39 2.77 -7.69
N MET A 108 -0.04 3.24 -8.86
CA MET A 108 -1.02 2.55 -9.70
C MET A 108 -0.50 1.18 -10.15
N GLN A 109 0.77 1.08 -10.56
CA GLN A 109 1.38 -0.20 -10.92
C GLN A 109 1.39 -1.20 -9.76
N ALA A 110 1.74 -0.74 -8.55
CA ALA A 110 1.70 -1.58 -7.36
C ALA A 110 0.27 -2.05 -7.02
N TRP A 111 -0.73 -1.22 -7.27
CA TRP A 111 -2.13 -1.59 -7.08
C TRP A 111 -2.59 -2.63 -8.10
N ASP A 112 -2.33 -2.40 -9.39
CA ASP A 112 -2.73 -3.32 -10.45
C ASP A 112 -2.07 -4.70 -10.26
N GLU A 113 -0.80 -4.74 -9.84
CA GLU A 113 -0.12 -5.99 -9.47
C GLU A 113 -0.83 -6.70 -8.32
N LEU A 114 -1.08 -6.01 -7.20
CA LEU A 114 -1.70 -6.63 -6.04
C LEU A 114 -3.14 -7.09 -6.32
N LEU A 115 -3.90 -6.32 -7.10
CA LEU A 115 -5.26 -6.68 -7.52
C LEU A 115 -5.27 -7.91 -8.44
N SER A 116 -4.31 -8.01 -9.38
CA SER A 116 -4.20 -9.17 -10.28
C SER A 116 -3.95 -10.48 -9.52
N ILE A 117 -3.26 -10.42 -8.38
CA ILE A 117 -3.02 -11.58 -7.51
C ILE A 117 -4.24 -11.87 -6.64
N CYS A 118 -4.99 -10.84 -6.26
CA CYS A 118 -6.17 -10.97 -5.40
C CYS A 118 -7.34 -11.73 -6.04
N GLU A 119 -7.49 -11.70 -7.37
CA GLU A 119 -8.55 -12.44 -8.08
C GLU A 119 -8.47 -13.97 -7.86
N VAL A 120 -7.26 -14.49 -7.66
CA VAL A 120 -7.00 -15.93 -7.45
C VAL A 120 -6.66 -16.28 -6.00
N CYS A 121 -6.54 -15.27 -5.13
CA CYS A 121 -6.08 -15.45 -3.77
C CYS A 121 -7.20 -16.01 -2.87
N PRO A 122 -6.97 -17.13 -2.15
CA PRO A 122 -7.98 -17.72 -1.26
C PRO A 122 -8.34 -16.84 -0.07
N ASN A 123 -7.52 -15.82 0.25
CA ASN A 123 -7.71 -14.95 1.40
C ASN A 123 -8.93 -14.04 1.28
N ARG A 124 -9.40 -13.79 0.05
CA ARG A 124 -10.64 -13.04 -0.22
C ARG A 124 -10.66 -11.68 0.49
N CYS A 125 -9.50 -11.01 0.62
CA CYS A 125 -9.36 -9.80 1.43
C CYS A 125 -10.28 -8.65 0.99
N ILE A 126 -10.67 -8.64 -0.28
CA ILE A 126 -11.58 -7.66 -0.86
C ILE A 126 -13.06 -8.04 -0.62
N SER A 127 -13.45 -9.28 -0.95
CA SER A 127 -14.86 -9.71 -0.80
C SER A 127 -15.27 -9.86 0.67
N GLU A 128 -14.33 -10.27 1.53
CA GLU A 128 -14.50 -10.42 2.98
C GLU A 128 -13.84 -9.27 3.76
N ARG A 129 -13.81 -8.07 3.17
CA ARG A 129 -13.08 -6.87 3.67
C ARG A 129 -13.29 -6.53 5.15
N ASN A 130 -14.47 -6.79 5.69
CA ASN A 130 -14.83 -6.47 7.07
C ASN A 130 -14.60 -7.64 8.04
N GLU A 131 -14.25 -8.82 7.53
CA GLU A 131 -13.93 -9.97 8.35
C GLU A 131 -12.59 -9.79 9.07
N LYS A 132 -12.45 -10.47 10.20
CA LYS A 132 -11.19 -10.48 10.96
C LYS A 132 -10.08 -11.09 10.10
N SER A 133 -8.92 -10.44 10.08
CA SER A 133 -7.73 -10.96 9.40
C SER A 133 -6.91 -11.79 10.36
N GLU A 134 -6.85 -13.09 10.13
CA GLU A 134 -5.94 -13.98 10.85
C GLU A 134 -4.47 -13.65 10.59
N PHE A 135 -4.17 -12.91 9.53
CA PHE A 135 -2.80 -12.59 9.14
C PHE A 135 -2.11 -11.62 10.10
N PHE A 136 -2.83 -10.65 10.67
CA PHE A 136 -2.26 -9.83 11.74
C PHE A 136 -1.85 -10.70 12.93
N VAL A 137 -2.68 -11.68 13.32
CA VAL A 137 -2.40 -12.60 14.43
C VAL A 137 -1.22 -13.52 14.10
N ARG A 138 -1.14 -14.06 12.88
CA ARG A 138 -0.03 -14.90 12.43
C ARG A 138 1.28 -14.12 12.35
N TYR A 139 1.23 -12.89 11.85
CA TYR A 139 2.39 -12.00 11.74
C TYR A 139 2.95 -11.64 13.12
N GLU A 140 2.09 -11.27 14.08
CA GLU A 140 2.48 -10.99 15.47
C GLU A 140 3.12 -12.20 16.17
N LYS A 141 2.75 -13.42 15.76
CA LYS A 141 3.32 -14.68 16.27
C LYS A 141 4.57 -15.15 15.53
N GLY A 142 5.10 -14.35 14.58
CA GLY A 142 6.28 -14.68 13.78
C GLY A 142 6.04 -15.69 12.64
N GLY A 143 4.78 -15.97 12.29
CA GLY A 143 4.38 -17.01 11.34
C GLY A 143 4.23 -16.56 9.88
N TYR A 144 4.65 -15.36 9.51
CA TYR A 144 4.54 -14.84 8.13
C TYR A 144 5.89 -14.86 7.37
N LEU A 145 6.71 -15.88 7.64
CA LEU A 145 7.86 -16.23 6.82
C LEU A 145 7.68 -17.67 6.33
N GLY A 146 7.15 -17.83 5.12
CA GLY A 146 7.13 -19.11 4.43
C GLY A 146 5.89 -19.36 3.58
N VAL A 147 5.84 -18.76 2.39
CA VAL A 147 5.78 -19.48 1.10
C VAL A 147 6.56 -18.66 0.07
#